data_AF-A0A7X0J1R4-F1
#
_entry.id   AF-A0A7X0J1R4-F1
#
_cell.length_a   1.000
_cell.length_b   1.000
_cell.length_c   1.000
_cell.angle_alpha   90.00
_cell.angle_beta   90.00
_cell.angle_gamma   90.00
#
_symmetry.space_group_name_H-M   'P 1'
#
loop_
_entity.id
_entity.type
_entity.pdbx_description
1 polymer ?
#
loop_
_entity_poly.entity_id
_entity_poly.type
_entity_poly.pdbx_seq_one_letter_code
_entity_poly.pdbx_strand_id
1 'polypeptide(L)'
;MNLNANTIIISLIVILAIPYLVSVIRKVQNQNIPFIKALNPFYTKEMNEAAQLKQSLSPVTREIETQELARFVKHWTAKFEKGTFSEKDVLELNAKIEAGRVDQVNGILALHPEARNQFEAINARLNPKEEVVLNSETEVLV
;
A
#
# COMPACT_ATOMS: atom_id res chain seq x y z
N MET A 1 39.31 25.57 -41.30
CA MET A 1 38.80 24.37 -40.59
C MET A 1 37.28 24.40 -40.68
N ASN A 2 36.65 23.53 -41.48
CA ASN A 2 35.19 23.41 -41.51
C ASN A 2 34.77 22.50 -40.36
N LEU A 3 34.28 23.09 -39.27
CA LEU A 3 33.69 22.33 -38.18
C LEU A 3 32.36 21.75 -38.66
N ASN A 4 32.31 20.43 -38.83
CA ASN A 4 31.07 19.73 -39.15
C ASN A 4 30.11 19.86 -37.94
N ALA A 5 28.83 20.12 -38.19
CA ALA A 5 27.80 20.23 -37.16
C ALA A 5 27.81 19.02 -36.20
N ASN A 6 28.05 17.81 -36.71
CA ASN A 6 28.19 16.62 -35.88
C ASN A 6 29.37 16.71 -34.91
N THR A 7 30.51 17.24 -35.35
CA THR A 7 31.69 17.43 -34.49
C THR A 7 31.39 18.43 -33.37
N ILE A 8 30.69 19.53 -33.68
CA ILE A 8 30.29 20.53 -32.68
C ILE A 8 29.35 19.93 -31.64
N ILE A 9 28.32 19.18 -32.07
CA ILE A 9 27.35 18.53 -31.19
C ILE A 9 28.04 17.50 -30.28
N ILE A 10 28.90 16.65 -30.84
CA ILE A 10 29.64 15.65 -30.07
C ILE A 10 30.53 16.34 -29.02
N SER A 11 31.27 17.38 -29.41
CA SER A 11 32.09 18.15 -28.47
C SER A 11 31.26 18.76 -27.34
N LEU A 12 30.07 19.28 -27.64
CA LEU A 12 29.18 19.86 -26.64
C LEU A 12 28.64 18.82 -25.65
N ILE A 13 28.25 17.64 -26.15
CA ILE A 13 27.83 16.51 -25.33
C ILE A 13 28.96 16.06 -24.40
N VAL A 14 30.18 15.93 -24.93
CA VAL A 14 31.35 15.50 -24.15
C VAL A 14 31.68 16.51 -23.04
N ILE A 15 31.63 17.80 -23.35
CA ILE A 15 31.85 18.89 -22.38
C ILE A 15 30.82 18.85 -21.24
N LEU A 16 29.58 18.45 -21.51
CA LEU A 16 28.53 18.33 -20.49
C LEU A 16 28.57 17.00 -19.74
N ALA A 17 28.86 15.90 -20.44
CA ALA A 17 28.81 14.55 -19.89
C ALA A 17 29.97 14.25 -18.93
N ILE A 18 31.19 14.70 -19.25
CA ILE A 18 32.36 14.46 -18.39
C ILE A 18 32.18 15.08 -16.98
N PRO A 19 31.89 16.38 -16.81
CA PRO A 19 31.72 16.97 -15.48
C PRO A 19 30.52 16.36 -14.73
N TYR A 20 29.48 15.97 -15.45
CA TYR A 20 28.36 15.24 -14.88
C TYR A 20 28.78 13.89 -14.30
N LEU A 21 29.51 13.07 -15.07
CA LEU A 21 30.02 11.77 -14.62
C LEU A 21 30.98 11.91 -13.44
N VAL A 22 31.83 12.94 -13.42
CA VAL A 22 32.70 13.25 -12.28
C VAL A 22 31.88 13.55 -11.03
N SER A 23 30.79 14.31 -11.16
CA SER A 23 29.85 14.59 -10.05
C SER A 23 29.19 13.30 -9.53
N VAL A 24 28.74 12.42 -10.42
CA VAL A 24 28.16 11.11 -10.08
C VAL A 24 29.19 10.25 -9.33
N ILE A 25 30.43 10.13 -9.83
CA ILE A 25 31.49 9.35 -9.18
C ILE A 25 31.79 9.88 -7.78
N ARG A 26 31.87 11.20 -7.61
CA ARG A 26 32.04 11.83 -6.29
C ARG A 26 30.90 11.50 -5.33
N LYS A 27 29.65 11.49 -5.80
CA LYS A 27 28.50 11.06 -4.98
C LYS A 27 28.63 9.59 -4.56
N VAL A 28 29.01 8.70 -5.47
CA VAL A 28 29.19 7.27 -5.16
C VAL A 28 30.27 7.07 -4.11
N GLN A 29 31.44 7.70 -4.29
CA GLN A 29 32.59 7.53 -3.39
C GLN A 29 32.38 8.18 -2.02
N ASN A 30 31.85 9.41 -1.98
CA ASN A 30 31.77 10.18 -0.74
C ASN A 30 30.49 9.93 0.06
N GLN A 31 29.40 9.49 -0.58
CA GLN A 31 28.07 9.35 0.04
C GLN A 31 27.59 7.90 0.07
N ASN A 32 28.42 6.95 -0.38
CA ASN A 32 28.09 5.52 -0.46
C ASN A 32 26.75 5.25 -1.16
N ILE A 33 26.46 6.05 -2.19
CA ILE A 33 25.24 5.94 -2.99
C ILE A 33 25.50 4.93 -4.11
N PRO A 34 24.59 3.97 -4.37
CA PRO A 34 24.71 3.07 -5.51
C PRO A 34 24.76 3.84 -6.83
N PHE A 35 25.65 3.44 -7.75
CA PHE A 35 25.90 4.16 -9.02
C PHE A 35 24.61 4.50 -9.79
N ILE A 36 23.68 3.54 -9.92
CA ILE A 36 22.40 3.73 -10.63
C ILE A 36 21.55 4.85 -9.99
N LYS A 37 21.57 4.99 -8.66
CA LYS A 37 20.83 6.06 -7.97
C LYS A 37 21.57 7.39 -8.04
N ALA A 38 22.91 7.36 -8.03
CA ALA A 38 23.75 8.54 -8.18
C ALA A 38 23.62 9.22 -9.57
N LEU A 39 23.20 8.47 -10.59
CA LEU A 39 22.83 9.00 -11.91
C LEU A 39 21.57 9.89 -11.89
N ASN A 40 20.83 9.95 -10.79
CA ASN A 40 19.81 10.98 -10.63
C ASN A 40 20.45 12.22 -9.98
N PRO A 41 20.48 13.38 -10.65
CA PRO A 41 21.10 14.59 -10.10
C PRO A 41 20.46 15.05 -8.78
N PHE A 42 19.18 14.77 -8.58
CA PHE A 42 18.41 15.13 -7.38
C PHE A 42 18.48 14.11 -6.26
N TYR A 43 19.13 12.95 -6.46
CA TYR A 43 19.28 11.97 -5.40
C TYR A 43 20.34 12.45 -4.39
N THR A 44 19.91 12.58 -3.13
CA THR A 44 20.72 13.09 -2.02
C THR A 44 21.18 11.96 -1.10
N LYS A 45 22.12 12.28 -0.21
CA LYS A 45 22.58 11.37 0.84
C LYS A 45 21.44 10.97 1.79
N GLU A 46 20.62 11.93 2.21
CA GLU A 46 19.47 11.68 3.11
C GLU A 46 18.46 10.71 2.50
N MET A 47 18.21 10.81 1.18
CA MET A 47 17.35 9.85 0.47
C MET A 47 17.93 8.45 0.44
N ASN A 48 19.27 8.31 0.41
CA ASN A 48 19.94 7.01 0.49
C ASN A 48 19.83 6.40 1.89
N GLU A 49 20.07 7.21 2.92
CA GLU A 49 19.94 6.80 4.32
C GLU A 49 18.49 6.40 4.65
N ALA A 50 17.50 7.19 4.22
CA ALA A 50 16.09 6.86 4.38
C ALA A 50 15.72 5.57 3.64
N ALA A 51 16.26 5.34 2.44
CA ALA A 51 16.03 4.10 1.70
C ALA A 51 16.64 2.88 2.40
N GLN A 52 17.86 3.00 2.93
CA GLN A 52 18.52 1.94 3.71
C GLN A 52 17.78 1.65 5.00
N LEU A 53 17.34 2.69 5.72
CA LEU A 53 16.54 2.56 6.93
C LEU A 53 15.19 1.90 6.63
N LYS A 54 14.52 2.31 5.55
CA LYS A 54 13.27 1.66 5.11
C LYS A 54 13.52 0.18 4.78
N GLN A 55 14.63 -0.13 4.13
CA GLN A 55 14.99 -1.50 3.79
C GLN A 55 15.30 -2.34 5.03
N SER A 56 15.99 -1.79 6.03
CA SER A 56 16.29 -2.51 7.27
C SER A 56 15.07 -2.66 8.18
N LEU A 57 14.16 -1.69 8.18
CA LEU A 57 12.92 -1.74 8.95
C LEU A 57 11.83 -2.56 8.27
N SER A 58 11.85 -2.71 6.94
CA SER A 58 10.82 -3.44 6.20
C SER A 58 10.53 -4.85 6.73
N PRO A 59 11.53 -5.69 7.08
CA PRO A 59 11.28 -6.98 7.71
C PRO A 59 10.54 -6.86 9.04
N VAL A 60 10.93 -5.91 9.89
CA VAL A 60 10.32 -5.68 11.21
C VAL A 60 8.89 -5.19 11.05
N THR A 61 8.66 -4.20 10.18
CA THR A 61 7.31 -3.69 9.90
C THR A 61 6.42 -4.80 9.36
N ARG A 62 6.92 -5.62 8.44
CA ARG A 62 6.18 -6.75 7.89
C ARG A 62 5.85 -7.79 8.96
N GLU A 63 6.77 -8.08 9.87
CA GLU A 63 6.52 -9.00 10.98
C GLU A 63 5.43 -8.46 11.93
N ILE A 64 5.50 -7.17 12.28
CA ILE A 64 4.48 -6.51 13.10
C ILE A 64 3.10 -6.58 12.42
N GLU A 65 3.01 -6.22 11.14
CA GLU A 65 1.77 -6.29 10.36
C GLU A 65 1.23 -7.72 10.28
N THR A 66 2.11 -8.70 10.07
CA THR A 66 1.74 -10.12 10.02
C THR A 66 1.23 -10.60 11.37
N GLN A 67 1.89 -10.20 12.46
CA GLN A 67 1.47 -10.56 13.81
C GLN A 67 0.14 -9.91 14.19
N GLU A 68 -0.06 -8.65 13.80
CA GLU A 68 -1.33 -7.94 14.00
C GLU A 68 -2.47 -8.64 13.25
N LEU A 69 -2.25 -8.98 11.97
CA LEU A 69 -3.23 -9.71 11.17
C LEU A 69 -3.51 -11.10 11.76
N ALA A 70 -2.48 -11.83 12.18
CA ALA A 70 -2.64 -13.15 12.80
C ALA A 70 -3.45 -13.08 14.11
N ARG A 71 -3.22 -12.04 14.93
CA ARG A 71 -4.02 -11.81 16.15
C ARG A 71 -5.46 -11.45 15.80
N PHE A 72 -5.68 -10.62 14.79
CA PHE A 72 -7.01 -10.24 14.30
C PHE A 72 -7.78 -11.50 13.85
N VAL A 73 -7.20 -12.29 12.94
CA VAL A 73 -7.81 -13.53 12.43
C VAL A 73 -8.13 -14.48 13.59
N LYS A 74 -7.15 -14.74 14.47
CA LYS A 74 -7.35 -15.65 15.61
C LYS A 74 -8.45 -15.19 16.56
N HIS A 75 -8.54 -13.89 16.84
CA HIS A 75 -9.57 -13.34 17.72
C HIS A 75 -10.97 -13.53 17.13
N TRP A 76 -11.14 -13.18 15.85
CA TRP A 76 -12.43 -13.24 15.18
C TRP A 76 -12.87 -14.67 14.87
N THR A 77 -11.98 -15.51 14.35
CA THR A 77 -12.23 -16.95 14.18
C THR A 77 -12.67 -17.59 15.49
N ALA A 78 -12.00 -17.30 16.61
CA ALA A 78 -12.38 -17.85 17.90
C ALA A 78 -13.78 -17.39 18.37
N LYS A 79 -14.20 -16.16 18.04
CA LYS A 79 -15.56 -15.67 18.34
C LYS A 79 -16.62 -16.37 17.47
N PHE A 80 -16.31 -16.58 16.19
CA PHE A 80 -17.20 -17.25 15.24
C PHE A 80 -17.41 -18.72 15.60
N GLU A 81 -16.32 -19.46 15.85
CA GLU A 81 -16.39 -20.89 16.18
C GLU A 81 -17.08 -21.16 17.53
N LYS A 82 -16.96 -20.24 18.49
CA LYS A 82 -17.62 -20.35 19.80
C LYS A 82 -19.05 -19.81 19.81
N GLY A 83 -19.52 -19.23 18.71
CA GLY A 83 -20.85 -18.61 18.64
C GLY A 83 -21.04 -17.42 19.59
N THR A 84 -19.95 -16.75 20.00
CA THR A 84 -20.00 -15.60 20.92
C THR A 84 -20.06 -14.27 20.19
N PHE A 85 -20.45 -14.28 18.91
CA PHE A 85 -20.52 -13.09 18.07
C PHE A 85 -21.78 -12.27 18.38
N SER A 86 -21.63 -10.95 18.56
CA SER A 86 -22.67 -10.07 19.10
C SER A 86 -22.78 -8.74 18.35
N GLU A 87 -23.79 -7.92 18.69
CA GLU A 87 -23.98 -6.60 18.08
C GLU A 87 -22.81 -5.64 18.30
N LYS A 88 -22.17 -5.71 19.47
CA LYS A 88 -20.96 -4.91 19.76
C LYS A 88 -19.81 -5.27 18.83
N ASP A 89 -19.73 -6.54 18.45
CA ASP A 89 -18.68 -7.04 17.56
C ASP A 89 -18.88 -6.55 16.13
N VAL A 90 -20.14 -6.44 15.68
CA VAL A 90 -20.47 -5.85 14.38
C VAL A 90 -20.10 -4.37 14.33
N LEU A 91 -20.37 -3.62 15.40
CA LEU A 91 -19.91 -2.23 15.51
C LEU A 91 -18.39 -2.10 15.49
N GLU A 92 -17.67 -3.01 16.16
CA GLU A 92 -16.21 -3.03 16.13
C GLU A 92 -15.67 -3.33 14.72
N LEU A 93 -16.26 -4.30 14.02
CA LEU A 93 -15.91 -4.62 12.63
C LEU A 93 -16.24 -3.47 11.68
N ASN A 94 -17.38 -2.80 11.85
CA ASN A 94 -17.74 -1.60 11.08
C ASN A 94 -16.75 -0.45 11.32
N ALA A 95 -16.33 -0.22 12.57
CA ALA A 95 -15.29 0.77 12.86
C ALA A 95 -13.94 0.42 12.19
N LYS A 96 -13.61 -0.87 12.03
CA LYS A 96 -12.44 -1.30 11.25
C LYS A 96 -12.61 -1.06 9.75
N ILE A 97 -13.82 -1.25 9.21
CA ILE A 97 -14.18 -0.92 7.82
C ILE A 97 -14.01 0.59 7.59
N GLU A 98 -14.56 1.43 8.46
CA GLU A 98 -14.42 2.90 8.41
C GLU A 98 -12.96 3.36 8.52
N ALA A 99 -12.14 2.64 9.30
CA ALA A 99 -10.70 2.86 9.39
C ALA A 99 -9.91 2.37 8.15
N GLY A 100 -10.60 1.91 7.09
CA GLY A 100 -10.00 1.49 5.82
C GLY A 100 -9.54 0.03 5.77
N ARG A 101 -9.90 -0.81 6.75
CA ARG A 101 -9.50 -2.24 6.81
C ARG A 101 -10.54 -3.19 6.21
N VAL A 102 -11.23 -2.74 5.17
CA VAL A 102 -12.34 -3.46 4.53
C VAL A 102 -11.92 -4.86 4.06
N ASP A 103 -10.75 -4.98 3.44
CA ASP A 103 -10.26 -6.27 2.93
C ASP A 103 -9.97 -7.29 4.04
N GLN A 104 -9.50 -6.84 5.20
CA GLN A 104 -9.25 -7.73 6.34
C GLN A 104 -10.55 -8.28 6.92
N VAL A 105 -11.58 -7.42 7.04
CA VAL A 105 -12.90 -7.79 7.53
C VAL A 105 -13.60 -8.70 6.52
N ASN A 106 -13.60 -8.35 5.23
CA ASN A 106 -14.17 -9.19 4.18
C ASN A 106 -13.46 -10.54 4.07
N GLY A 107 -12.13 -10.56 4.21
CA GLY A 107 -11.35 -11.79 4.21
C GLY A 107 -11.76 -12.74 5.33
N ILE A 108 -11.88 -12.25 6.57
CA ILE A 108 -12.28 -13.11 7.69
C ILE A 108 -13.74 -13.57 7.58
N LEU A 109 -14.65 -12.70 7.11
CA LEU A 109 -16.05 -13.07 6.92
C LEU A 109 -16.23 -14.06 5.75
N ALA A 110 -15.40 -13.99 4.70
CA ALA A 110 -15.41 -14.95 3.61
C ALA A 110 -15.00 -16.36 4.04
N LEU A 111 -14.12 -16.48 5.04
CA LEU A 111 -13.72 -17.77 5.62
C LEU A 111 -14.79 -18.38 6.53
N HIS A 112 -15.75 -17.58 7.02
CA HIS A 112 -16.80 -18.01 7.94
C HIS A 112 -18.19 -17.57 7.43
N PRO A 113 -18.81 -18.32 6.49
CA PRO A 113 -20.07 -17.93 5.86
C PRO A 113 -21.23 -17.69 6.85
N GLU A 114 -21.29 -18.48 7.92
CA GLU A 114 -22.29 -18.30 8.97
C GLU A 114 -22.11 -16.97 9.71
N ALA A 115 -20.86 -16.61 10.02
CA ALA A 115 -20.54 -15.34 10.65
C ALA A 115 -20.83 -14.15 9.73
N ARG A 116 -20.65 -14.32 8.41
CA ARG A 116 -21.05 -13.33 7.41
C ARG A 116 -22.56 -13.08 7.45
N ASN A 117 -23.37 -14.13 7.45
CA ASN A 117 -24.82 -13.99 7.52
C ASN A 117 -25.26 -13.31 8.83
N GLN A 118 -24.63 -13.66 9.95
CA GLN A 118 -24.88 -13.01 11.24
C GLN A 118 -24.48 -11.53 11.22
N PHE A 119 -23.32 -11.21 10.65
CA PHE A 119 -22.85 -9.84 10.48
C PHE A 119 -23.83 -9.02 9.64
N GLU A 120 -24.24 -9.51 8.47
CA GLU A 120 -25.20 -8.84 7.59
C GLU A 120 -26.57 -8.65 8.28
N ALA A 121 -27.08 -9.69 8.94
CA ALA A 121 -28.36 -9.62 9.65
C ALA A 121 -28.36 -8.61 10.81
N ILE A 122 -27.27 -8.55 11.58
CA ILE A 122 -27.12 -7.60 12.67
C ILE A 122 -26.86 -6.20 12.11
N ASN A 123 -26.03 -6.07 11.08
CA ASN A 123 -25.72 -4.78 10.47
C ASN A 123 -26.98 -4.12 9.87
N ALA A 124 -27.85 -4.91 9.22
CA ALA A 124 -29.14 -4.44 8.72
C ALA A 124 -30.07 -3.93 9.85
N ARG A 125 -30.01 -4.54 11.03
CA ARG A 125 -30.77 -4.08 12.21
C ARG A 125 -30.21 -2.78 12.80
N LEU A 126 -28.89 -2.64 12.80
CA LEU A 126 -28.19 -1.47 13.34
C LEU A 126 -28.29 -0.26 12.39
N ASN A 127 -28.29 -0.51 11.07
CA ASN A 127 -28.46 0.50 10.03
C ASN A 127 -29.60 0.10 9.08
N PRO A 128 -30.87 0.35 9.45
CA PRO A 128 -32.04 0.00 8.64
C PRO A 128 -32.20 0.83 7.35
N LYS A 129 -31.14 1.49 6.87
CA LYS A 129 -31.16 2.38 5.69
C LYS A 129 -30.35 1.86 4.48
N GLU A 130 -29.81 0.65 4.52
CA GLU A 130 -29.04 0.07 3.40
C GLU A 130 -29.73 -1.13 2.71
N GLU A 131 -31.04 -1.31 2.89
CA GLU A 131 -31.86 -2.02 1.89
C GLU A 131 -32.42 -1.00 0.89
N VAL A 132 -31.66 -0.59 -0.13
CA VAL A 132 -32.12 -0.26 -1.50
C VAL A 132 -30.87 0.07 -2.33
N VAL A 133 -30.26 -0.90 -3.03
CA VAL A 133 -29.85 -0.77 -4.46
C VAL A 133 -29.57 -2.18 -5.00
N LEU A 134 -30.61 -3.00 -5.22
CA LEU A 134 -30.58 -4.05 -6.24
C LEU A 134 -31.98 -4.65 -6.49
N ASN A 135 -32.97 -3.84 -6.91
CA ASN A 135 -34.20 -4.32 -7.60
C ASN A 135 -35.16 -3.15 -7.94
N SER A 136 -34.77 -2.24 -8.82
CA SER A 136 -35.76 -1.35 -9.46
C SER A 136 -35.29 -0.87 -10.83
N GLU A 137 -35.05 -1.80 -11.75
CA GLU A 137 -35.12 -1.54 -13.19
C GLU A 137 -35.86 -2.68 -13.89
N THR A 138 -37.10 -2.92 -13.46
CA THR A 138 -38.08 -3.60 -14.31
C THR A 138 -39.45 -3.01 -14.01
N GLU A 139 -40.18 -2.69 -15.09
CA GLU A 139 -41.50 -2.06 -15.13
C GLU A 139 -41.52 -0.55 -14.85
N VAL A 140 -41.43 0.27 -15.93
CA VAL A 140 -42.59 0.97 -16.50
C VAL A 140 -42.20 1.46 -17.91
N LEU A 141 -42.76 0.87 -18.96
CA LEU A 141 -43.13 1.61 -20.17
C LEU A 141 -44.49 1.11 -20.63
N VAL A 142 -45.50 1.92 -20.28
CA VAL A 142 -46.82 1.99 -20.93
C VAL A 142 -46.65 2.54 -22.34
#